data_AF-A0A1F9F2N9-F1
#
_entry.id   AF-A0A1F9F2N9-F1
#
_cell.length_a   1.000
_cell.length_b   1.000
_cell.length_c   1.000
_cell.angle_alpha   90.00
_cell.angle_beta   90.00
_cell.angle_gamma   90.00
#
_symmetry.space_group_name_H-M   'P 1'
#
loop_
_entity.id
_entity.type
_entity.pdbx_description
1 polymer ?
#
loop_
_entity_poly.entity_id
_entity_poly.type
_entity_poly.pdbx_seq_one_letter_code
_entity_poly.pdbx_strand_id
1 'polypeptide(L)'
;MKVCRTLLVFLLLTSLAFLGCQGQGVLDSAGLTATDQVQLLDTQGGIPATIIFQGATSAVSGKEDPDEMINVPFEAYIDLRPVASQEAYAAINWNGSSPTIQTLIIFTDTMNKRHTLTMAAMAKNSTQLTATTQSRQSLPIAIGKIACIELKVDGVVVASHPLPCPTVQ
;
A
#
# COMPACT_ATOMS: atom_id res chain seq x y z
N MET A 1 -30.74 -55.36 -18.59
CA MET A 1 -31.37 -54.10 -18.12
C MET A 1 -30.52 -53.63 -16.94
N LYS A 2 -29.39 -52.93 -17.11
CA LYS A 2 -29.21 -51.48 -17.38
C LYS A 2 -30.19 -50.60 -16.60
N VAL A 3 -29.74 -50.12 -15.43
CA VAL A 3 -29.75 -48.73 -14.92
C VAL A 3 -29.54 -48.82 -13.40
N CYS A 4 -28.33 -48.55 -12.90
CA CYS A 4 -28.14 -48.11 -11.50
C CYS A 4 -26.68 -47.66 -11.21
N ARG A 5 -26.09 -46.78 -12.03
CA ARG A 5 -24.80 -46.14 -11.68
C ARG A 5 -24.68 -44.75 -12.30
N THR A 6 -25.61 -43.85 -11.96
CA THR A 6 -25.46 -42.44 -12.33
C THR A 6 -26.17 -41.53 -11.33
N LEU A 7 -25.93 -41.72 -10.03
CA LEU A 7 -26.48 -40.81 -9.03
C LEU A 7 -25.56 -40.63 -7.81
N LEU A 8 -24.25 -40.53 -8.06
CA LEU A 8 -23.27 -40.21 -7.02
C LEU A 8 -22.19 -39.19 -7.44
N VAL A 9 -22.33 -38.58 -8.62
CA VAL A 9 -21.37 -37.55 -9.09
C VAL A 9 -21.97 -36.14 -9.04
N PHE A 10 -23.29 -36.01 -8.94
CA PHE A 10 -23.94 -34.69 -8.94
C PHE A 10 -23.99 -34.00 -7.56
N LEU A 11 -23.67 -34.71 -6.49
CA LEU A 11 -23.77 -34.19 -5.11
C LEU A 11 -22.41 -33.75 -4.52
N LEU A 12 -21.30 -33.95 -5.24
CA LEU A 12 -19.97 -33.53 -4.82
C LEU A 12 -19.49 -32.21 -5.48
N LEU A 13 -20.24 -31.68 -6.44
CA LEU A 13 -19.85 -30.49 -7.21
C LEU A 13 -20.52 -29.18 -6.76
N THR A 14 -21.47 -29.22 -5.81
CA THR A 14 -22.16 -28.02 -5.32
C THR A 14 -21.60 -27.46 -4.02
N SER A 15 -20.70 -28.17 -3.33
CA SER A 15 -20.04 -27.67 -2.10
C SER A 15 -18.75 -26.90 -2.35
N LEU A 16 -18.15 -26.98 -3.54
CA LEU A 16 -16.96 -26.18 -3.89
C LEU A 16 -17.27 -24.75 -4.37
N ALA A 17 -18.54 -24.36 -4.49
CA ALA A 17 -18.92 -23.02 -4.94
C ALA A 17 -19.01 -21.97 -3.81
N PHE A 18 -18.80 -22.35 -2.55
CA PHE A 18 -18.99 -21.46 -1.39
C PHE A 18 -17.70 -21.03 -0.66
N LEU A 19 -16.50 -21.32 -1.19
CA LEU A 19 -15.21 -20.98 -0.55
C LEU A 19 -14.50 -19.76 -1.16
N GLY A 20 -15.22 -18.86 -1.82
CA GLY A 20 -14.60 -17.75 -2.58
C GLY A 20 -15.07 -16.33 -2.29
N CYS A 21 -16.16 -16.11 -1.54
CA CYS A 21 -16.47 -14.77 -1.04
C CYS A 21 -15.68 -14.56 0.25
N GLN A 22 -14.36 -14.36 0.14
CA GLN A 22 -13.64 -13.69 1.21
C GLN A 22 -14.31 -12.34 1.40
N GLY A 23 -14.89 -12.13 2.58
CA GLY A 23 -15.55 -10.87 2.92
C GLY A 23 -14.60 -9.73 2.61
N GLN A 24 -15.08 -8.77 1.80
CA GLN A 24 -14.50 -7.44 1.78
C GLN A 24 -14.68 -6.88 3.18
N GLY A 25 -13.66 -7.06 4.02
CA GLY A 25 -13.58 -6.40 5.31
C GLY A 25 -13.65 -4.90 5.11
N VAL A 26 -14.53 -4.24 5.86
CA VAL A 26 -14.54 -2.78 5.91
C VAL A 26 -13.48 -2.34 6.91
N LEU A 27 -12.62 -1.42 6.50
CA LEU A 27 -11.62 -0.79 7.36
C LEU A 27 -12.06 0.63 7.67
N ASP A 28 -11.67 1.14 8.84
CA ASP A 28 -11.87 2.55 9.17
C ASP A 28 -10.96 3.43 8.31
N SER A 29 -11.46 4.61 7.96
CA SER A 29 -10.66 5.62 7.26
C SER A 29 -9.56 6.17 8.18
N ALA A 30 -8.40 6.47 7.60
CA ALA A 30 -7.32 7.20 8.26
C ALA A 30 -7.62 8.70 8.42
N GLY A 31 -8.74 9.20 7.88
CA GLY A 31 -9.19 10.59 8.04
C GLY A 31 -8.36 11.60 7.26
N LEU A 32 -7.73 11.17 6.15
CA LEU A 32 -6.85 12.00 5.34
C LEU A 32 -7.60 12.98 4.44
N THR A 33 -6.95 14.11 4.14
CA THR A 33 -7.41 15.15 3.21
C THR A 33 -6.40 15.41 2.10
N ALA A 34 -6.82 16.06 1.00
CA ALA A 34 -5.99 16.23 -0.19
C ALA A 34 -4.80 17.18 -0.04
N THR A 35 -4.70 17.87 1.09
CA THR A 35 -3.57 18.75 1.42
C THR A 35 -2.67 18.17 2.51
N ASP A 36 -2.95 16.95 2.96
CA ASP A 36 -2.20 16.36 4.06
C ASP A 36 -0.78 15.98 3.65
N GLN A 37 0.10 16.06 4.63
CA GLN A 37 1.41 15.43 4.61
C GLN A 37 1.40 14.26 5.59
N VAL A 38 1.60 13.05 5.08
CA VAL A 38 1.55 11.82 5.85
C VAL A 38 2.96 11.26 6.03
N GLN A 39 3.38 11.13 7.29
CA GLN A 39 4.60 10.42 7.64
C GLN A 39 4.26 8.94 7.84
N LEU A 40 4.98 8.06 7.15
CA LEU A 40 4.91 6.64 7.40
C LEU A 40 5.90 6.32 8.52
N LEU A 41 5.39 5.71 9.59
CA LEU A 41 6.18 5.42 10.79
C LEU A 41 6.55 3.94 10.82
N ASP A 42 7.78 3.64 11.19
CA ASP A 42 8.19 2.30 11.60
C ASP A 42 7.84 2.02 13.07
N THR A 43 7.99 0.78 13.52
CA THR A 43 7.62 0.37 14.89
C THR A 43 8.43 1.07 15.99
N GLN A 44 9.53 1.73 15.62
CA GLN A 44 10.42 2.46 16.51
C GLN A 44 10.18 3.99 16.47
N GLY A 45 9.19 4.44 15.70
CA GLY A 45 8.88 5.86 15.51
C GLY A 45 9.78 6.57 14.49
N GLY A 46 10.58 5.81 13.75
CA GLY A 46 11.34 6.28 12.60
C GLY A 46 10.43 6.67 11.43
N ILE A 47 10.88 7.61 10.58
CA ILE A 47 10.13 8.12 9.43
C ILE A 47 10.89 7.75 8.15
N PRO A 48 10.78 6.51 7.63
CA PRO A 48 11.40 6.13 6.35
C PRO A 48 10.73 6.76 5.13
N ALA A 49 9.51 7.28 5.26
CA ALA A 49 8.83 7.90 4.13
C ALA A 49 7.86 9.01 4.54
N THR A 50 7.70 9.97 3.64
CA THR A 50 6.72 11.05 3.72
C THR A 50 5.96 11.12 2.39
N ILE A 51 4.64 11.12 2.47
CA ILE A 51 3.73 11.31 1.34
C ILE A 51 3.13 12.71 1.46
N ILE A 52 3.19 13.51 0.39
CA ILE A 52 2.62 14.85 0.33
C ILE A 52 1.51 14.82 -0.73
N PHE A 53 0.27 14.99 -0.32
CA PHE A 53 -0.84 15.17 -1.25
C PHE A 53 -0.86 16.63 -1.73
N GLN A 54 -0.98 16.83 -3.04
CA GLN A 54 -0.87 18.16 -3.67
C GLN A 54 -2.23 18.81 -3.98
N GLY A 55 -3.34 18.23 -3.50
CA GLY A 55 -4.71 18.59 -3.90
C GLY A 55 -5.03 18.13 -5.32
N ALA A 56 -6.29 17.80 -5.63
CA ALA A 56 -6.62 17.56 -7.04
C ALA A 56 -6.51 18.87 -7.85
N THR A 57 -6.04 18.79 -9.09
CA THR A 57 -5.96 19.96 -9.98
C THR A 57 -7.34 20.58 -10.30
N SER A 58 -8.43 19.84 -10.05
CA SER A 58 -9.81 20.32 -10.12
C SER A 58 -10.30 21.05 -8.86
N ALA A 59 -9.46 21.23 -7.82
CA ALA A 59 -9.79 21.86 -6.54
C ALA A 59 -9.97 23.40 -6.60
N VAL A 60 -10.54 23.93 -7.68
CA VAL A 60 -10.92 25.35 -7.78
C VAL A 60 -12.24 25.64 -7.03
N SER A 61 -12.88 24.63 -6.42
CA SER A 61 -14.22 24.77 -5.83
C SER A 61 -14.38 24.11 -4.45
N GLY A 62 -13.43 24.29 -3.52
CA GLY A 62 -13.66 24.32 -2.05
C GLY A 62 -14.49 23.24 -1.33
N LYS A 63 -14.88 22.15 -1.99
CA LYS A 63 -15.67 21.02 -1.48
C LYS A 63 -15.27 19.80 -2.28
N GLU A 64 -14.15 19.19 -1.93
CA GLU A 64 -13.89 17.82 -2.37
C GLU A 64 -14.79 16.90 -1.55
N ASP A 65 -15.59 16.08 -2.22
CA ASP A 65 -16.22 14.94 -1.57
C ASP A 65 -15.10 13.95 -1.23
N PRO A 66 -14.84 13.64 0.05
CA PRO A 66 -13.80 12.70 0.46
C PRO A 66 -13.98 11.30 -0.15
N ASP A 67 -15.18 11.00 -0.64
CA ASP A 67 -15.58 9.72 -1.20
C ASP A 67 -15.49 9.68 -2.73
N GLU A 68 -15.23 10.82 -3.40
CA GLU A 68 -15.09 10.87 -4.85
C GLU A 68 -13.72 10.35 -5.30
N MET A 69 -13.73 9.45 -6.28
CA MET A 69 -12.51 8.96 -6.93
C MET A 69 -11.96 10.05 -7.84
N ILE A 70 -10.96 10.78 -7.36
CA ILE A 70 -10.27 11.81 -8.12
C ILE A 70 -8.82 11.40 -8.39
N ASN A 71 -8.23 11.91 -9.48
CA ASN A 71 -6.79 11.75 -9.71
C ASN A 71 -6.04 12.70 -8.79
N VAL A 72 -5.64 12.20 -7.63
CA VAL A 72 -4.90 12.98 -6.64
C VAL A 72 -3.43 12.94 -7.01
N PRO A 73 -2.81 14.07 -7.39
CA PRO A 73 -1.36 14.14 -7.45
C PRO A 73 -0.79 14.07 -6.04
N PHE A 74 0.20 13.22 -5.86
CA PHE A 74 0.97 13.16 -4.64
C PHE A 74 2.46 12.98 -4.95
N GLU A 75 3.25 13.33 -3.96
CA GLU A 75 4.69 13.21 -3.99
C GLU A 75 5.13 12.33 -2.81
N ALA A 76 5.94 11.32 -3.11
CA ALA A 76 6.49 10.43 -2.10
C ALA A 76 7.99 10.64 -1.99
N TYR A 77 8.46 10.91 -0.78
CA TYR A 77 9.87 10.93 -0.39
C TYR A 77 10.15 9.73 0.48
N ILE A 78 11.15 8.94 0.11
CA ILE A 78 11.63 7.82 0.92
C ILE A 78 13.06 8.13 1.33
N ASP A 79 13.42 7.83 2.57
CA ASP A 79 14.78 7.90 3.11
C ASP A 79 15.05 6.68 3.99
N LEU A 80 15.80 5.71 3.47
CA LEU A 80 16.14 4.49 4.20
C LEU A 80 17.47 4.59 4.96
N ARG A 81 17.99 5.81 5.18
CA ARG A 81 19.25 6.00 5.89
C ARG A 81 19.13 5.64 7.39
N PRO A 82 20.21 5.14 8.00
CA PRO A 82 20.18 4.47 9.31
C PRO A 82 19.79 5.34 10.50
N VAL A 83 19.68 6.67 10.36
CA VAL A 83 19.29 7.56 11.46
C VAL A 83 17.76 7.65 11.60
N ALA A 84 17.01 7.41 10.52
CA ALA A 84 15.56 7.62 10.50
C ALA A 84 14.75 6.31 10.38
N SER A 85 15.34 5.20 9.91
CA SER A 85 14.61 3.93 9.87
C SER A 85 15.52 2.70 9.91
N GLN A 86 15.83 2.26 11.13
CA GLN A 86 16.62 1.05 11.37
C GLN A 86 15.89 -0.21 10.87
N GLU A 87 14.56 -0.26 11.00
CA GLU A 87 13.73 -1.36 10.51
C GLU A 87 13.74 -1.44 8.98
N ALA A 88 13.55 -0.31 8.29
CA ALA A 88 13.62 -0.30 6.83
C ALA A 88 15.02 -0.63 6.30
N TYR A 89 16.06 -0.16 6.98
CA TYR A 89 17.44 -0.52 6.62
C TYR A 89 17.70 -2.02 6.81
N ALA A 90 17.20 -2.61 7.90
CA ALA A 90 17.36 -4.04 8.22
C ALA A 90 16.55 -4.95 7.28
N ALA A 91 15.42 -4.48 6.74
CA ALA A 91 14.61 -5.21 5.79
C ALA A 91 15.25 -5.33 4.40
N ILE A 92 16.26 -4.51 4.09
CA ILE A 92 16.97 -4.57 2.81
C ILE A 92 17.90 -5.79 2.80
N ASN A 93 17.73 -6.63 1.78
CA ASN A 93 18.67 -7.71 1.52
C ASN A 93 19.96 -7.18 0.86
N TRP A 94 20.84 -6.57 1.66
CA TRP A 94 22.09 -5.95 1.21
C TRP A 94 23.08 -6.94 0.56
N ASN A 95 23.00 -8.22 0.92
CA ASN A 95 23.86 -9.27 0.38
C ASN A 95 23.25 -10.02 -0.83
N GLY A 96 22.02 -9.67 -1.22
CA GLY A 96 21.35 -10.26 -2.37
C GLY A 96 22.03 -9.89 -3.69
N SER A 97 21.91 -10.77 -4.69
CA SER A 97 22.51 -10.59 -6.03
C SER A 97 21.93 -9.42 -6.84
N SER A 98 20.72 -8.95 -6.50
CA SER A 98 20.14 -7.77 -7.14
C SER A 98 20.93 -6.51 -6.75
N PRO A 99 21.45 -5.73 -7.71
CA PRO A 99 22.17 -4.49 -7.45
C PRO A 99 21.24 -3.34 -7.01
N THR A 100 19.92 -3.55 -7.06
CA THR A 100 18.91 -2.56 -6.71
C THR A 100 17.90 -3.08 -5.68
N ILE A 101 17.28 -2.14 -4.98
CA ILE A 101 16.20 -2.33 -4.01
C ILE A 101 14.90 -1.89 -4.68
N GLN A 102 13.86 -2.70 -4.55
CA GLN A 102 12.52 -2.33 -4.96
C GLN A 102 11.80 -1.68 -3.78
N THR A 103 11.19 -0.51 -4.02
CA THR A 103 10.30 0.12 -3.05
C THR A 103 8.92 0.36 -3.63
N LEU A 104 7.92 0.08 -2.81
CA LEU A 104 6.51 0.23 -3.16
C LEU A 104 5.83 1.03 -2.06
N ILE A 105 4.94 1.93 -2.45
CA ILE A 105 3.96 2.52 -1.53
C ILE A 105 2.60 1.93 -1.88
N ILE A 106 1.88 1.45 -0.88
CA ILE A 106 0.60 0.78 -1.07
C ILE A 106 -0.47 1.53 -0.30
N PHE A 107 -1.45 2.05 -1.02
CA PHE A 107 -2.66 2.64 -0.45
C PHE A 107 -3.72 1.55 -0.37
N THR A 108 -4.31 1.36 0.80
CA THR A 108 -5.43 0.46 1.03
C THR A 108 -6.66 1.30 1.37
N ASP A 109 -7.77 1.08 0.66
CA ASP A 109 -9.02 1.79 0.92
C ASP A 109 -9.87 1.13 2.03
N THR A 110 -10.94 1.79 2.46
CA THR A 110 -11.90 1.28 3.45
C THR A 110 -12.62 0.01 3.01
N MET A 111 -12.53 -0.39 1.74
CA MET A 111 -13.08 -1.64 1.18
C MET A 111 -11.97 -2.69 0.96
N ASN A 112 -10.79 -2.48 1.53
CA ASN A 112 -9.62 -3.33 1.44
C ASN A 112 -9.07 -3.50 -0.01
N LYS A 113 -9.34 -2.55 -0.92
CA LYS A 113 -8.71 -2.50 -2.23
C LYS A 113 -7.34 -1.85 -2.13
N ARG A 114 -6.37 -2.41 -2.86
CA ARG A 114 -4.97 -2.00 -2.81
C ARG A 114 -4.56 -1.29 -4.11
N HIS A 115 -3.99 -0.10 -3.98
CA HIS A 115 -3.39 0.67 -5.05
C HIS A 115 -1.89 0.77 -4.80
N THR A 116 -1.09 0.33 -5.77
CA THR A 116 0.38 0.24 -5.60
C THR A 116 1.08 1.27 -6.46
N LEU A 117 1.97 2.02 -5.82
CA LEU A 117 2.93 2.91 -6.41
C LEU A 117 4.30 2.22 -6.43
N THR A 118 4.81 1.97 -7.62
CA THR A 118 6.21 1.52 -7.78
C THR A 118 7.12 2.72 -7.83
N MET A 119 8.07 2.78 -6.90
CA MET A 119 9.07 3.83 -6.85
C MET A 119 10.25 3.50 -7.76
N ALA A 120 11.06 4.51 -8.09
CA ALA A 120 12.31 4.28 -8.80
C ALA A 120 13.22 3.35 -7.98
N ALA A 121 13.83 2.37 -8.64
CA ALA A 121 14.71 1.41 -8.00
C ALA A 121 15.92 2.14 -7.40
N MET A 122 16.27 1.82 -6.15
CA MET A 122 17.41 2.42 -5.46
C MET A 122 18.63 1.51 -5.59
N ALA A 123 19.81 2.06 -5.88
CA ALA A 123 21.03 1.26 -5.97
C ALA A 123 21.50 0.80 -4.58
N LYS A 124 21.95 -0.46 -4.46
CA LYS A 124 22.56 -1.00 -3.22
C LYS A 124 24.03 -0.61 -3.06
N ASN A 125 24.72 -0.35 -4.18
CA ASN A 125 26.16 -0.14 -4.16
C ASN A 125 26.51 1.33 -3.88
N SER A 126 27.66 1.51 -3.23
CA SER A 126 28.40 2.74 -3.02
C SER A 126 28.18 3.42 -1.66
N THR A 127 29.31 3.84 -1.09
CA THR A 127 29.53 4.63 0.13
C THR A 127 28.73 5.93 0.24
N GLN A 128 27.97 6.27 -0.79
CA GLN A 128 26.92 7.28 -0.78
C GLN A 128 25.57 6.55 -0.82
N LEU A 129 24.95 6.38 0.36
CA LEU A 129 23.57 5.91 0.47
C LEU A 129 22.65 6.90 -0.24
N THR A 130 22.45 6.74 -1.55
CA THR A 130 21.34 7.32 -2.33
C THR A 130 20.08 6.49 -2.12
N ALA A 131 19.84 6.03 -0.88
CA ALA A 131 18.59 5.38 -0.48
C ALA A 131 17.47 6.41 -0.25
N THR A 132 17.53 7.48 -1.04
CA THR A 132 16.51 8.51 -1.13
C THR A 132 15.90 8.45 -2.50
N THR A 133 14.58 8.28 -2.58
CA THR A 133 13.87 8.35 -3.85
C THR A 133 12.69 9.30 -3.70
N GLN A 134 12.45 10.05 -4.77
CA GLN A 134 11.31 10.94 -4.89
C GLN A 134 10.51 10.51 -6.11
N SER A 135 9.20 10.32 -5.95
CA SER A 135 8.31 10.05 -7.06
C SER A 135 7.10 10.98 -6.98
N ARG A 136 6.73 11.56 -8.12
CA ARG A 136 5.47 12.29 -8.30
C ARG A 136 4.58 11.45 -9.19
N GLN A 137 3.42 11.05 -8.68
CA GLN A 137 2.44 10.32 -9.45
C GLN A 137 1.03 10.79 -9.09
N SER A 138 0.10 10.51 -9.99
CA SER A 138 -1.33 10.62 -9.70
C SER A 138 -1.93 9.23 -9.73
N LEU A 139 -2.71 8.89 -8.72
CA LEU A 139 -3.53 7.68 -8.72
C LEU A 139 -5.00 8.10 -8.61
N PRO A 140 -5.92 7.36 -9.25
CA PRO A 140 -7.34 7.52 -8.99
C PRO A 140 -7.62 6.94 -7.62
N ILE A 141 -7.84 7.80 -6.63
CA ILE A 141 -8.07 7.41 -5.24
C ILE A 141 -9.00 8.42 -4.54
N ALA A 142 -9.96 7.91 -3.78
CA ALA A 142 -10.74 8.71 -2.85
C ALA A 142 -9.96 8.84 -1.54
N ILE A 143 -9.37 10.02 -1.28
CA ILE A 143 -8.44 10.21 -0.15
C ILE A 143 -9.11 9.94 1.18
N GLY A 144 -10.35 10.37 1.36
CA GLY A 144 -11.10 10.11 2.59
C GLY A 144 -11.50 8.65 2.75
N LYS A 145 -11.32 7.82 1.72
CA LYS A 145 -11.44 6.36 1.79
C LYS A 145 -10.11 5.66 2.01
N ILE A 146 -8.98 6.36 2.13
CA ILE A 146 -7.71 5.70 2.50
C ILE A 146 -7.83 5.22 3.94
N ALA A 147 -7.74 3.91 4.14
CA ALA A 147 -7.67 3.29 5.45
C ALA A 147 -6.21 3.13 5.92
N CYS A 148 -5.29 2.95 4.97
CA CYS A 148 -3.90 2.63 5.27
C CYS A 148 -2.96 2.99 4.11
N ILE A 149 -1.74 3.40 4.45
CA ILE A 149 -0.62 3.56 3.54
C ILE A 149 0.56 2.74 4.08
N GLU A 150 1.10 1.82 3.29
CA GLU A 150 2.28 1.01 3.64
C GLU A 150 3.48 1.38 2.77
N LEU A 151 4.68 1.41 3.36
CA LEU A 151 5.93 1.32 2.64
C LEU A 151 6.41 -0.12 2.64
N LYS A 152 6.64 -0.69 1.45
CA LYS A 152 7.34 -1.97 1.28
C LYS A 152 8.72 -1.79 0.68
N VAL A 153 9.69 -2.50 1.25
CA VAL A 153 11.08 -2.58 0.77
C VAL A 153 11.38 -4.06 0.51
N ASP A 154 11.74 -4.40 -0.73
CA ASP A 154 11.98 -5.79 -1.17
C ASP A 154 10.89 -6.79 -0.73
N GLY A 155 9.63 -6.34 -0.68
CA GLY A 155 8.46 -7.14 -0.34
C GLY A 155 8.05 -7.12 1.14
N VAL A 156 8.86 -6.55 2.02
CA VAL A 156 8.61 -6.44 3.47
C VAL A 156 7.97 -5.10 3.79
N VAL A 157 6.90 -5.08 4.60
CA VAL A 157 6.33 -3.82 5.14
C VAL A 157 7.28 -3.31 6.22
N VAL A 158 7.75 -2.07 6.08
CA VAL A 158 8.73 -1.47 7.01
C VAL A 158 8.20 -0.24 7.72
N ALA A 159 7.13 0.37 7.21
CA ALA A 159 6.45 1.49 7.83
C ALA A 159 5.02 1.61 7.31
N SER A 160 4.17 2.26 8.10
CA SER A 160 2.78 2.47 7.74
C SER A 160 2.16 3.72 8.36
N HIS A 161 0.99 4.10 7.83
CA HIS A 161 0.09 5.08 8.43
C HIS A 161 -1.37 4.66 8.21
N PRO A 162 -2.19 4.53 9.27
CA PRO A 162 -1.79 4.51 10.67
C PRO A 162 -0.84 3.32 10.95
N LEU A 163 -0.15 3.34 12.10
CA LEU A 163 0.76 2.28 12.53
C LEU A 163 0.17 1.50 13.72
N PRO A 164 0.01 0.17 13.63
CA PRO A 164 0.03 -0.62 12.40
C PRO A 164 -1.19 -0.31 11.51
N CYS A 165 -1.11 -0.66 10.22
CA CYS A 165 -2.30 -0.63 9.38
C CYS A 165 -3.40 -1.54 9.95
N PRO A 166 -4.69 -1.12 9.87
CA PRO A 166 -5.79 -1.90 10.39
C PRO A 166 -5.92 -3.22 9.63
N THR A 167 -6.17 -4.29 10.38
CA THR A 167 -6.52 -5.60 9.82
C THR A 167 -8.03 -5.68 9.61
N VAL A 168 -8.45 -6.40 8.56
CA VAL A 168 -9.86 -6.75 8.35
C VAL A 168 -10.44 -7.37 9.62
N GLN A 169 -11.54 -6.80 10.12
CA GLN A 169 -12.33 -7.35 11.23
C GLN A 169 -13.19 -8.53 10.78
#